data_AF-A0A519G8D2-F1
#
_entry.id   AF-A0A519G8D2-F1
#
_cell.length_a   1.000
_cell.length_b   1.000
_cell.length_c   1.000
_cell.angle_alpha   90.00
_cell.angle_beta   90.00
_cell.angle_gamma   90.00
#
_symmetry.space_group_name_H-M   'P 1'
#
loop_
_entity.id
_entity.type
_entity.pdbx_description
1 polymer ?
#
loop_
_entity_poly.entity_id
_entity_poly.type
_entity_poly.pdbx_seq_one_letter_code
_entity_poly.pdbx_strand_id
1 'polypeptide(L)'
;MSRDLAQDLSAELPSRRTAPTAVVVALGSNLGDRGDTIASAVAALARLPLTEVTAVADTMESVALTPSGPDPSAPPYLNTVVLLSTRLAPTVL
;
A
#
# COMPACT_ATOMS: atom_id res chain seq x y z
N MET A 1 -12.95 24.51 45.57
CA MET A 1 -12.14 24.72 44.35
C MET A 1 -12.37 23.51 43.43
N SER A 2 -13.42 23.55 42.62
CA SER A 2 -13.74 22.47 41.68
C SER A 2 -12.86 22.65 40.45
N ARG A 3 -12.00 21.68 40.12
CA ARG A 3 -11.31 21.66 38.84
C ARG A 3 -12.31 21.26 37.77
N ASP A 4 -12.40 22.06 36.72
CA ASP A 4 -13.29 21.83 35.60
C ASP A 4 -12.71 20.71 34.72
N LEU A 5 -13.20 19.49 34.93
CA LEU A 5 -12.81 18.27 34.19
C LEU A 5 -12.99 18.41 32.67
N ALA A 6 -13.76 19.39 32.19
CA ALA A 6 -13.94 19.65 30.76
C ALA A 6 -12.75 20.39 30.12
N GLN A 7 -11.97 21.14 30.90
CA GLN A 7 -10.82 21.89 30.37
C GLN A 7 -9.63 20.97 30.07
N ASP A 8 -9.41 19.92 30.87
CA ASP A 8 -8.31 18.96 30.68
C ASP A 8 -8.50 18.05 29.45
N LEU A 9 -9.74 17.84 28.98
CA LEU A 9 -10.01 17.10 27.75
C LEU A 9 -9.77 17.92 26.46
N SER A 10 -9.69 19.25 26.61
CA SER A 10 -9.44 20.19 25.52
C SER A 10 -7.95 20.42 25.26
N ALA A 11 -7.09 19.95 26.16
CA ALA A 11 -5.64 19.96 26.00
C ALA A 11 -5.22 18.88 24.97
N GLU A 12 -5.26 19.28 23.69
CA GLU A 12 -4.49 18.72 22.58
C GLU A 12 -4.37 17.18 22.52
N LEU A 13 -5.50 16.49 22.36
CA LEU A 13 -5.44 15.36 21.43
C LEU A 13 -5.12 15.98 20.07
N PRO A 14 -3.97 15.67 19.42
CA PRO A 14 -3.69 16.24 18.11
C PRO A 14 -4.90 15.93 17.24
N SER A 15 -5.60 16.97 16.80
CA SER A 15 -6.77 16.86 15.94
C SER A 15 -6.33 16.50 14.53
N ARG A 16 -5.55 15.42 14.40
CA ARG A 16 -5.17 14.88 13.11
C ARG A 16 -6.35 14.06 12.62
N ARG A 17 -7.41 14.76 12.19
CA ARG A 17 -8.12 14.30 10.98
C ARG A 17 -7.08 14.40 9.88
N THR A 18 -6.22 13.39 9.79
CA THR A 18 -5.20 13.29 8.76
C THR A 18 -5.86 13.41 7.42
N ALA A 19 -5.44 14.40 6.64
CA ALA A 19 -5.59 14.29 5.21
C ALA A 19 -5.07 12.90 4.79
N PRO A 20 -5.73 12.23 3.83
CA PRO A 20 -5.22 11.00 3.26
C PRO A 20 -3.74 11.17 2.86
N THR A 21 -2.93 10.16 3.15
CA THR A 21 -1.52 10.11 2.78
C THR A 21 -1.42 9.45 1.41
N ALA A 22 -0.67 10.06 0.49
CA ALA A 22 -0.31 9.44 -0.76
C ALA A 22 0.73 8.34 -0.50
N VAL A 23 0.47 7.12 -1.01
CA VAL A 23 1.32 5.95 -0.82
C VAL A 23 1.60 5.31 -2.18
N VAL A 24 2.79 4.72 -2.30
CA VAL A 24 3.23 3.96 -3.46
C VAL A 24 3.46 2.52 -3.02
N VAL A 25 2.79 1.57 -3.66
CA VAL A 25 2.93 0.13 -3.37
C VAL A 25 3.49 -0.57 -4.61
N ALA A 26 4.64 -1.23 -4.47
CA ALA A 26 5.19 -2.08 -5.51
C ALA A 26 4.56 -3.48 -5.45
N LEU A 27 4.12 -4.00 -6.59
CA LEU A 27 3.59 -5.35 -6.73
C LEU A 27 4.47 -6.14 -7.71
N GLY A 28 4.65 -7.43 -7.43
CA GLY A 28 5.39 -8.34 -8.30
C GLY A 28 4.92 -9.79 -8.15
N SER A 29 4.85 -10.51 -9.27
CA SER A 29 4.57 -11.96 -9.29
C SER A 29 5.40 -12.64 -10.38
N ASN A 30 5.97 -13.80 -10.08
CA ASN A 30 6.74 -14.61 -11.02
C ASN A 30 6.25 -16.05 -11.18
N LEU A 31 5.20 -16.46 -10.47
CA LEU A 31 4.68 -17.83 -10.50
C LEU A 31 3.21 -17.85 -10.93
N GLY A 32 2.80 -18.93 -11.61
CA GLY A 32 1.42 -19.13 -12.04
C GLY A 32 0.93 -18.04 -13.01
N ASP A 33 -0.35 -17.70 -12.91
CA ASP A 33 -0.91 -16.57 -13.66
C ASP A 33 -0.54 -15.24 -13.00
N ARG A 34 0.55 -14.66 -13.47
CA ARG A 34 1.13 -13.42 -12.92
C ARG A 34 0.21 -12.22 -13.15
N GLY A 35 -0.50 -12.17 -14.29
CA GLY A 35 -1.41 -11.08 -14.64
C GLY A 35 -2.63 -11.08 -13.74
N ASP A 36 -3.27 -12.23 -13.60
CA ASP A 36 -4.43 -12.40 -12.70
C ASP A 36 -4.06 -12.18 -11.23
N THR A 37 -2.85 -12.59 -10.84
CA THR A 37 -2.33 -12.32 -9.48
C THR A 37 -2.21 -10.81 -9.22
N ILE A 38 -1.61 -10.06 -10.15
CA ILE A 38 -1.49 -8.60 -10.04
C ILE A 38 -2.87 -7.95 -10.03
N ALA A 39 -3.75 -8.31 -10.96
CA ALA A 39 -5.10 -7.76 -11.03
C ALA A 39 -5.90 -8.01 -9.75
N SER A 40 -5.79 -9.21 -9.19
CA SER A 40 -6.43 -9.59 -7.92
C SER A 40 -5.88 -8.79 -6.74
N ALA A 41 -4.56 -8.56 -6.70
CA ALA A 41 -3.92 -7.75 -5.66
C ALA A 41 -4.36 -6.27 -5.72
N VAL A 42 -4.42 -5.68 -6.92
CA VAL A 42 -4.97 -4.32 -7.13
C VAL A 42 -6.42 -4.26 -6.65
N ALA A 43 -7.25 -5.24 -7.02
CA ALA A 43 -8.63 -5.31 -6.57
C ALA A 43 -8.75 -5.48 -5.05
N ALA A 44 -7.82 -6.18 -4.40
CA ALA A 44 -7.78 -6.31 -2.95
C ALA A 44 -7.39 -5.00 -2.26
N LEU A 45 -6.38 -4.28 -2.77
CA LEU A 45 -6.01 -2.94 -2.28
C LEU A 45 -7.18 -1.96 -2.37
N ALA A 46 -7.94 -1.99 -3.48
CA ALA A 46 -9.12 -1.15 -3.68
C ALA A 46 -10.28 -1.45 -2.70
N ARG A 47 -10.28 -2.63 -2.04
CA ARG A 47 -11.28 -3.00 -1.03
C ARG A 47 -10.85 -2.64 0.40
N LEU A 48 -9.63 -2.17 0.61
CA LEU A 48 -9.17 -1.79 1.94
C LEU A 48 -9.97 -0.59 2.47
N PRO A 49 -10.38 -0.60 3.75
CA PRO A 49 -11.09 0.54 4.33
C PRO A 49 -10.22 1.78 4.36
N LEU A 50 -10.82 2.95 4.13
CA LEU A 50 -10.14 4.25 4.16
C LEU A 50 -8.98 4.38 3.16
N THR A 51 -8.98 3.58 2.09
CA THR A 51 -7.97 3.55 1.04
C THR A 51 -8.64 3.68 -0.32
N GLU A 52 -8.03 4.44 -1.21
CA GLU A 52 -8.43 4.61 -2.60
C GLU A 52 -7.22 4.33 -3.50
N VAL A 53 -7.43 3.52 -4.55
CA VAL A 53 -6.44 3.36 -5.62
C VAL A 53 -6.59 4.53 -6.59
N THR A 54 -5.56 5.35 -6.72
CA THR A 54 -5.61 6.57 -7.54
C THR A 54 -4.99 6.37 -8.92
N ALA A 55 -4.06 5.43 -9.07
CA ALA A 55 -3.50 5.02 -10.36
C ALA A 55 -2.83 3.64 -10.25
N VAL A 56 -2.71 2.97 -11.39
CA VAL A 56 -1.91 1.74 -11.56
C VAL A 56 -1.02 1.95 -12.78
N ALA A 57 0.28 1.70 -12.63
CA ALA A 57 1.22 1.77 -13.75
C ALA A 57 1.06 0.56 -14.67
N ASP A 58 1.49 0.72 -15.92
CA ASP A 58 1.63 -0.43 -16.84
C ASP A 58 2.57 -1.48 -16.23
N THR A 59 2.28 -2.75 -16.53
CA THR A 59 3.12 -3.84 -16.05
C THR A 59 4.42 -3.94 -16.84
N MET A 60 5.52 -4.26 -16.16
CA MET A 60 6.84 -4.45 -16.74
C MET A 60 7.44 -5.79 -16.32
N GLU A 61 8.05 -6.51 -17.26
CA GLU A 61 8.79 -7.73 -16.93
C GLU A 61 10.25 -7.45 -16.54
N SER A 62 10.75 -8.19 -15.57
CA SER A 62 12.16 -8.16 -15.16
C SER A 62 12.70 -9.57 -14.93
N VAL A 63 14.04 -9.72 -15.05
CA VAL A 63 14.74 -10.93 -14.60
C VAL A 63 14.45 -11.20 -13.12
N ALA A 64 14.38 -12.48 -12.75
CA ALA A 64 14.21 -12.86 -11.36
C ALA A 64 15.45 -12.48 -10.55
N LEU A 65 15.24 -11.84 -9.40
CA LEU A 65 16.30 -11.60 -8.42
C LEU A 65 16.26 -12.71 -7.37
N THR A 66 17.28 -13.56 -7.37
CA THR A 66 17.44 -14.65 -6.39
C THR A 66 18.49 -14.25 -5.35
N PRO A 67 18.64 -15.01 -4.23
CA PRO A 67 19.72 -14.77 -3.29
C PRO A 67 21.13 -14.84 -3.90
N SER A 68 21.31 -15.56 -5.02
CA SER A 68 22.57 -15.65 -5.77
C SER A 68 22.75 -14.52 -6.80
N GLY A 69 21.75 -13.64 -6.96
CA GLY A 69 21.73 -12.55 -7.93
C GLY A 69 20.66 -12.73 -9.01
N PRO A 70 20.70 -11.90 -10.06
CA PRO A 70 19.80 -12.02 -11.21
C PRO A 70 19.94 -13.39 -11.89
N ASP A 71 18.83 -14.10 -12.04
CA ASP A 71 18.77 -15.44 -12.63
C ASP A 71 17.82 -15.46 -13.84
N PRO A 72 18.34 -15.45 -15.09
CA PRO A 72 17.54 -15.56 -16.30
C PRO A 72 16.88 -16.93 -16.51
N SER A 73 17.31 -17.96 -15.79
CA SER A 73 16.75 -19.31 -15.88
C SER A 73 15.50 -19.50 -15.01
N ALA A 74 15.36 -18.67 -13.97
CA ALA A 74 14.16 -18.62 -13.15
C ALA A 74 13.02 -17.84 -13.85
N PRO A 75 11.74 -18.12 -13.52
CA PRO A 75 10.62 -17.41 -14.09
C PRO A 75 10.71 -15.89 -13.88
N PRO A 76 10.52 -15.06 -14.92
CA PRO A 76 10.63 -13.60 -14.81
C PRO A 76 9.47 -13.03 -13.98
N TYR A 77 9.76 -11.97 -13.25
CA TYR A 77 8.73 -11.21 -12.53
C TYR A 77 7.97 -10.32 -13.50
N LEU A 78 6.64 -10.33 -13.37
CA LEU A 78 5.80 -9.23 -13.82
C LEU A 78 5.65 -8.26 -12.65
N ASN A 79 5.99 -6.99 -12.84
CA ASN A 79 5.97 -5.96 -11.82
C ASN A 79 5.07 -4.79 -12.20
N THR A 80 4.50 -4.11 -11.22
CA THR A 80 3.82 -2.82 -11.39
C THR A 80 3.91 -2.01 -10.10
N VAL A 81 3.44 -0.76 -10.16
CA VAL A 81 3.31 0.14 -9.03
C VAL A 81 1.87 0.65 -8.95
N VAL A 82 1.32 0.65 -7.75
CA VAL A 82 -0.02 1.17 -7.44
C VAL A 82 0.12 2.42 -6.59
N LEU A 83 -0.52 3.50 -7.02
CA LEU A 83 -0.68 4.71 -6.22
C LEU A 83 -1.96 4.60 -5.38
N LEU A 84 -1.83 4.86 -4.09
CA LEU A 84 -2.92 4.86 -3.13
C LEU A 84 -3.04 6.22 -2.44
N SER A 85 -4.24 6.52 -1.98
CA SER A 85 -4.54 7.57 -1.02
C SER A 85 -5.19 6.90 0.19
N THR A 86 -4.59 6.96 1.37
CA THR A 86 -5.11 6.24 2.55
C THR A 86 -5.01 7.01 3.85
N ARG A 87 -5.94 6.74 4.77
CA ARG A 87 -5.87 7.23 6.17
C ARG A 87 -5.40 6.15 7.15
N LEU A 88 -5.11 4.94 6.67
CA LEU A 88 -4.54 3.89 7.50
C LEU A 88 -3.14 4.29 7.99
N ALA A 89 -2.79 3.87 9.21
CA ALA A 89 -1.42 4.01 9.69
C ALA A 89 -0.51 3.03 8.91
N PRO A 90 0.79 3.34 8.72
CA PRO A 90 1.70 2.46 7.97
C PRO A 90 1.82 1.03 8.52
N THR A 91 1.59 0.84 9.82
CA THR A 91 1.62 -0.49 10.46
C THR A 91 0.32 -1.29 10.29
N VAL A 92 -0.72 -0.66 9.74
CA VAL A 92 -2.05 -1.26 9.50
C VAL A 92 -2.31 -1.45 8.01
N LEU A 93 -1.76 -0.57 7.17
CA LEU A 93 -1.75 -0.73 5.71
C LEU A 93 -0.95 -1.99 5.32
#